data_AF-A0AAU9FH15-F1
#
_entry.id   AF-A0AAU9FH15-F1
#
_cell.length_a   1.000
_cell.length_b   1.000
_cell.length_c   1.000
_cell.angle_alpha   90.00
_cell.angle_beta   90.00
_cell.angle_gamma   90.00
#
_symmetry.space_group_name_H-M   'P 1'
#
loop_
_entity.id
_entity.type
_entity.pdbx_description
1 polymer ?
#
loop_
_entity_poly.entity_id
_entity_poly.type
_entity_poly.pdbx_seq_one_letter_code
_entity_poly.pdbx_strand_id
1 'polypeptide(L)'
;MSKLPKEFPRLLRPGSGVRDELKQKIKEFEAMQMERLQLDREMSLLRKQQNETEDRVAEELAENEFQSCLGAQPAVERSCTDLQNMFDQHLGCIVDELAAKFKRMFYLDIDMRKLKASIESDIAADSEKLKSK
;
A
#
# COMPACT_ATOMS: atom_id res chain seq x y z
N MET A 1 6.62 3.81 -13.30
CA MET A 1 5.42 2.95 -13.45
C MET A 1 5.63 1.96 -14.60
N SER A 2 6.02 0.72 -14.28
CA SER A 2 6.15 -0.34 -15.29
C SER A 2 4.74 -0.84 -15.67
N LYS A 3 4.38 -0.74 -16.94
CA LYS A 3 3.15 -1.34 -17.50
C LYS A 3 3.09 -2.81 -17.07
N LEU A 4 2.08 -3.18 -16.28
CA LEU A 4 1.85 -4.57 -15.89
C LEU A 4 1.61 -5.42 -17.15
N PRO A 5 2.11 -6.67 -17.20
CA PRO A 5 1.86 -7.54 -18.34
C PRO A 5 0.37 -7.84 -18.45
N LYS A 6 -0.15 -7.75 -19.68
CA LYS A 6 -1.50 -8.21 -20.03
C LYS A 6 -1.64 -9.69 -19.70
N GLU A 7 -2.44 -9.97 -18.67
CA GLU A 7 -3.26 -11.17 -18.43
C GLU A 7 -2.66 -12.51 -18.87
N PHE A 8 -2.09 -13.26 -17.92
CA PHE A 8 -1.74 -14.68 -18.07
C PHE A 8 -2.82 -15.55 -18.72
N PRO A 9 -4.14 -15.31 -18.52
CA PRO A 9 -5.18 -16.03 -19.24
C PRO A 9 -5.02 -16.05 -20.77
N ARG A 10 -4.40 -15.01 -21.36
CA ARG A 10 -4.17 -14.92 -22.81
C ARG A 10 -3.00 -15.77 -23.30
N LEU A 11 -2.12 -16.20 -22.40
CA LEU A 11 -1.00 -17.10 -22.71
C LEU A 11 -1.43 -18.57 -22.69
N LEU A 12 -2.62 -18.87 -22.18
CA LEU A 12 -3.16 -20.23 -22.17
C LEU A 12 -3.80 -20.54 -23.54
N ARG A 13 -3.24 -21.50 -24.27
CA ARG A 13 -3.77 -21.92 -25.57
C ARG A 13 -5.10 -22.66 -25.35
N PRO A 14 -6.19 -22.36 -26.09
CA PRO A 14 -7.43 -23.13 -26.00
C PRO A 14 -7.16 -24.62 -26.27
N GLY A 15 -7.61 -25.51 -25.39
CA GLY A 15 -7.37 -26.96 -25.49
C GLY A 15 -6.04 -27.45 -24.92
N SER A 16 -5.16 -26.56 -24.43
CA SER A 16 -4.06 -26.98 -23.55
C SER A 16 -4.66 -27.49 -22.24
N GLY A 17 -4.29 -28.70 -21.81
CA GLY A 17 -4.63 -29.22 -20.50
C GLY A 17 -3.84 -28.46 -19.44
N VAL A 18 -4.18 -27.19 -19.23
CA VAL A 18 -3.57 -26.34 -18.20
C VAL A 18 -3.75 -27.07 -16.87
N ARG A 19 -2.66 -27.54 -16.29
CA ARG A 19 -2.66 -28.23 -15.00
C ARG A 19 -3.39 -27.37 -13.97
N ASP A 20 -4.21 -27.99 -13.13
CA ASP A 20 -4.98 -27.26 -12.12
C ASP A 20 -4.08 -26.48 -11.15
N GLU A 21 -2.85 -26.95 -10.96
CA GLU A 21 -1.77 -26.23 -10.26
C GLU A 21 -1.46 -24.86 -10.90
N LEU A 22 -1.35 -24.78 -12.23
CA LEU A 22 -1.06 -23.53 -12.95
C LEU A 22 -2.25 -22.56 -12.85
N LYS A 23 -3.48 -23.08 -12.94
CA LYS A 23 -4.69 -22.26 -12.70
C LYS A 23 -4.72 -21.71 -11.29
N GLN A 24 -4.33 -22.51 -10.30
CA GLN A 24 -4.28 -22.08 -8.90
C GLN A 24 -3.24 -20.98 -8.70
N LYS A 25 -2.03 -21.12 -9.28
CA LYS A 25 -1.00 -20.07 -9.24
C LYS A 25 -1.45 -18.76 -9.87
N ILE A 26 -2.17 -18.82 -10.99
CA ILE A 26 -2.72 -17.62 -11.65
C ILE A 26 -3.75 -16.93 -10.75
N LYS A 27 -4.68 -17.69 -10.16
CA LYS A 27 -5.67 -17.14 -9.20
C LYS A 27 -5.01 -16.51 -7.99
N GLU A 28 -3.97 -17.15 -7.44
CA GLU A 28 -3.20 -16.61 -6.32
C GLU A 28 -2.50 -15.30 -6.71
N PHE A 29 -1.91 -15.24 -7.91
CA PHE A 29 -1.29 -14.01 -8.41
C PHE A 29 -2.31 -12.87 -8.59
N GLU A 30 -3.49 -13.17 -9.10
CA GLU A 30 -4.59 -12.19 -9.23
C GLU A 30 -5.07 -11.70 -7.86
N ALA A 31 -5.20 -12.59 -6.87
CA ALA A 31 -5.54 -12.21 -5.50
C ALA A 31 -4.47 -11.29 -4.87
N MET A 32 -3.18 -11.61 -5.05
CA MET A 32 -2.08 -10.75 -4.58
C MET A 32 -2.08 -9.37 -5.28
N GLN A 33 -2.41 -9.31 -6.57
CA GLN A 33 -2.58 -8.02 -7.26
C GLN A 33 -3.70 -7.17 -6.64
N MET A 34 -4.83 -7.79 -6.32
CA MET A 34 -5.95 -7.10 -5.67
C MET A 34 -5.57 -6.59 -4.28
N GLU A 35 -4.86 -7.41 -3.49
CA GLU A 35 -4.33 -7.00 -2.19
C GLU A 35 -3.39 -5.80 -2.32
N ARG A 36 -2.47 -5.84 -3.28
CA ARG A 36 -1.53 -4.74 -3.53
C ARG A 36 -2.25 -3.43 -3.87
N LEU A 37 -3.25 -3.49 -4.76
CA LEU A 37 -4.06 -2.33 -5.12
C LEU A 37 -4.83 -1.77 -3.93
N GLN A 38 -5.31 -2.64 -3.05
CA GLN A 38 -5.98 -2.23 -1.83
C GLN A 38 -5.01 -1.53 -0.87
N LEU A 39 -3.80 -2.07 -0.66
CA LEU A 39 -2.76 -1.44 0.16
C LEU A 39 -2.38 -0.04 -0.37
N ASP A 40 -2.27 0.13 -1.69
CA ASP A 40 -1.95 1.41 -2.32
C ASP A 40 -3.02 2.49 -2.05
N ARG A 41 -4.30 2.10 -2.11
CA ARG A 41 -5.43 2.97 -1.75
C ARG A 41 -5.42 3.35 -0.28
N GLU A 42 -5.18 2.38 0.60
CA GLU A 42 -5.12 2.61 2.04
C GLU A 42 -3.96 3.52 2.44
N MET A 43 -2.77 3.33 1.84
CA MET A 43 -1.64 4.24 2.07
C MET A 43 -1.94 5.65 1.55
N SER A 44 -2.60 5.78 0.41
CA SER A 44 -3.00 7.09 -0.11
C SER A 44 -3.97 7.81 0.83
N LEU A 45 -4.89 7.06 1.45
CA LEU A 45 -5.79 7.60 2.47
C LEU A 45 -5.04 8.03 3.74
N LEU A 46 -4.14 7.19 4.24
CA LEU A 46 -3.32 7.53 5.41
C LEU A 46 -2.45 8.76 5.18
N ARG A 47 -1.86 8.92 3.99
CA ARG A 47 -1.11 10.13 3.63
C ARG A 47 -1.99 11.37 3.60
N LYS A 48 -3.24 11.24 3.15
CA LYS A 48 -4.21 12.35 3.21
C LYS A 48 -4.53 12.72 4.67
N GLN A 49 -4.75 11.72 5.53
CA GLN A 49 -4.99 11.94 6.96
C GLN A 49 -3.79 12.55 7.67
N GLN A 50 -2.57 12.14 7.30
CA GLN A 50 -1.34 12.74 7.79
C GLN A 50 -1.32 14.23 7.48
N ASN A 51 -1.47 14.60 6.21
CA ASN A 51 -1.46 16.01 5.79
C ASN A 51 -2.57 16.82 6.49
N GLU A 52 -3.79 16.28 6.56
CA GLU A 52 -4.90 16.95 7.26
C GLU A 52 -4.62 17.16 8.76
N THR A 53 -3.88 16.25 9.39
CA THR A 53 -3.48 16.38 10.79
C THR A 53 -2.37 17.42 10.95
N GLU A 54 -1.37 17.40 10.07
CA GLU A 54 -0.28 18.39 10.04
C GLU A 54 -0.80 19.81 9.79
N ASP A 55 -1.76 19.98 8.87
CA ASP A 55 -2.39 21.27 8.58
C ASP A 55 -3.14 21.82 9.81
N ARG A 56 -3.92 20.97 10.50
CA ARG A 56 -4.63 21.36 11.74
C ARG A 56 -3.67 21.78 12.85
N VAL A 57 -2.56 21.05 13.02
CA VAL A 57 -1.52 21.40 14.00
C VAL A 57 -0.98 22.80 13.71
N ALA A 58 -0.65 23.07 12.45
CA ALA A 58 -0.11 24.36 12.03
C ALA A 58 -1.12 25.49 12.29
N GLU A 59 -2.39 25.29 11.98
CA GLU A 59 -3.47 26.26 12.24
C GLU A 59 -3.65 26.54 13.74
N GLU A 60 -3.72 25.50 14.58
CA GLU A 60 -3.91 25.67 16.03
C GLU A 60 -2.71 26.35 16.70
N LEU A 61 -1.48 26.02 16.27
CA LEU A 61 -0.28 26.69 16.75
C LEU A 61 -0.24 28.17 16.35
N ALA A 62 -0.62 28.49 15.11
CA ALA A 62 -0.68 29.87 14.62
C ALA A 62 -1.74 30.70 15.35
N GLU A 63 -2.92 30.14 15.61
CA GLU A 63 -3.98 30.80 16.38
C GLU A 63 -3.53 31.07 17.82
N ASN A 64 -2.86 30.11 18.46
CA ASN A 64 -2.33 30.29 19.80
C ASN A 64 -1.27 31.42 19.86
N GLU A 65 -0.33 31.44 18.89
CA GLU A 65 0.66 32.51 18.78
C GLU A 65 -0.02 33.88 18.55
N PHE A 66 -1.04 33.93 17.70
CA PHE A 66 -1.81 35.14 17.45
C PHE A 66 -2.54 35.65 18.71
N GLN A 67 -3.21 34.77 19.46
CA GLN A 67 -3.90 35.14 20.70
C GLN A 67 -2.93 35.64 21.78
N SER A 68 -1.73 35.04 21.87
CA SER A 68 -0.66 35.50 22.74
C SER A 68 -0.23 36.94 22.41
N CYS A 69 -0.10 37.25 21.12
CA CYS A 69 0.23 38.61 20.65
C CYS A 69 -0.82 39.66 21.02
N LEU A 70 -2.09 39.27 21.16
CA LEU A 70 -3.20 40.17 21.52
C LEU A 70 -3.29 40.46 23.03
N GLY A 71 -2.42 39.89 23.86
CA GLY A 71 -2.42 40.12 25.31
C GLY A 71 -3.60 39.46 26.03
N ALA A 72 -4.31 38.54 25.38
CA ALA A 72 -5.24 37.65 26.05
C ALA A 72 -4.44 36.73 26.99
N GLN A 73 -4.78 36.72 28.27
CA GLN A 73 -4.05 35.98 29.30
C GLN A 73 -3.97 34.47 28.95
N PRO A 74 -2.80 33.82 29.05
CA PRO A 74 -2.67 32.43 28.65
C PRO A 74 -3.29 31.53 29.71
N ALA A 75 -4.53 31.08 29.49
CA ALA A 75 -4.98 29.79 30.03
C ALA A 75 -4.27 28.60 29.33
N VAL A 76 -3.31 28.88 28.44
CA VAL A 76 -3.03 28.12 27.21
C VAL A 76 -1.68 27.38 27.24
N GLU A 77 -0.80 27.64 28.21
CA GLU A 77 0.54 27.04 28.21
C GLU A 77 0.51 25.52 28.51
N ARG A 78 -0.45 25.06 29.33
CA ARG A 78 -0.74 23.61 29.48
C ARG A 78 -1.41 23.02 28.24
N SER A 79 -2.27 23.77 27.54
CA SER A 79 -2.98 23.25 26.37
C SER A 79 -2.08 23.11 25.16
N CYS A 80 -1.06 23.95 24.99
CA CYS A 80 -0.15 23.86 23.84
C CYS A 80 0.70 22.58 23.87
N THR A 81 1.25 22.24 25.04
CA THR A 81 2.01 21.00 25.23
C THR A 81 1.11 19.77 25.12
N ASP A 82 -0.11 19.82 25.65
CA ASP A 82 -1.07 18.72 25.55
C ASP A 82 -1.56 18.49 24.11
N LEU A 83 -1.79 19.57 23.34
CA LEU A 83 -2.11 19.52 21.92
C LEU A 83 -0.96 18.92 21.12
N GLN A 84 0.26 19.41 21.33
CA GLN A 84 1.44 18.91 20.65
C GLN A 84 1.68 17.42 20.94
N ASN A 85 1.50 16.99 22.20
CA ASN A 85 1.59 15.58 22.57
C ASN A 85 0.49 14.72 21.91
N MET A 86 -0.75 15.20 21.84
CA MET A 86 -1.83 14.48 21.13
C MET A 86 -1.54 14.35 19.65
N PHE A 87 -1.02 15.41 19.02
CA PHE A 87 -0.68 15.40 17.60
C PHE A 87 0.53 14.52 17.30
N ASP A 88 1.57 14.57 18.13
CA ASP A 88 2.73 13.69 18.02
C ASP A 88 2.31 12.22 18.16
N GLN A 89 1.37 11.92 19.07
CA GLN A 89 0.82 10.58 19.22
C GLN A 89 -0.01 10.16 17.99
N HIS A 90 -0.87 11.03 17.48
CA HIS A 90 -1.69 10.74 16.30
C HIS A 90 -0.85 10.57 15.02
N LEU A 91 0.10 11.48 14.77
CA LEU A 91 1.03 11.38 13.65
C LEU A 91 1.94 10.16 13.80
N GLY A 92 2.39 9.85 15.01
CA GLY A 92 3.13 8.64 15.32
C GLY A 92 2.37 7.38 14.92
N CYS A 93 1.10 7.25 15.32
CA CYS A 93 0.24 6.14 14.91
C CYS A 93 0.08 6.05 13.40
N ILE A 94 -0.15 7.17 12.70
CA ILE A 94 -0.28 7.20 11.24
C ILE A 94 1.03 6.76 10.56
N VAL A 95 2.18 7.20 11.06
CA VAL A 95 3.49 6.82 10.54
C VAL A 95 3.76 5.33 10.74
N ASP A 96 3.43 4.78 11.91
CA ASP A 96 3.58 3.35 12.20
C ASP A 96 2.68 2.49 11.29
N GLU A 97 1.43 2.91 11.06
CA GLU A 97 0.53 2.24 10.12
C GLU A 97 1.05 2.29 8.68
N LEU A 98 1.54 3.46 8.24
CA LEU A 98 2.18 3.61 6.94
C LEU A 98 3.39 2.69 6.80
N ALA A 99 4.25 2.63 7.82
CA ALA A 99 5.43 1.75 7.81
C ALA A 99 5.05 0.27 7.72
N ALA A 100 4.02 -0.16 8.47
CA ALA A 100 3.51 -1.52 8.42
C ALA A 100 2.97 -1.88 7.03
N LYS A 101 2.18 -0.99 6.41
CA LYS A 101 1.63 -1.20 5.05
C LYS A 101 2.72 -1.21 3.98
N PHE A 102 3.71 -0.30 4.06
CA PHE A 102 4.86 -0.30 3.17
C PHE A 102 5.64 -1.62 3.25
N LYS A 103 5.89 -2.10 4.47
CA LYS A 103 6.57 -3.39 4.70
C LYS A 103 5.79 -4.54 4.08
N ARG A 104 4.46 -4.58 4.28
CA ARG A 104 3.60 -5.61 3.65
C ARG A 104 3.67 -5.54 2.13
N MET A 105 3.56 -4.34 1.55
CA MET A 105 3.61 -4.14 0.10
C MET A 105 4.96 -4.59 -0.48
N PHE A 106 6.07 -4.30 0.20
CA PHE A 106 7.40 -4.73 -0.23
C PHE A 106 7.54 -6.25 -0.30
N TYR A 107 7.10 -6.97 0.74
CA TYR A 107 7.11 -8.44 0.72
C TYR A 107 6.16 -9.02 -0.31
N LEU A 108 4.97 -8.44 -0.46
CA LEU A 108 3.99 -8.84 -1.47
C LEU A 108 4.58 -8.69 -2.89
N ASP A 109 5.26 -7.57 -3.18
CA ASP A 109 5.93 -7.34 -4.47
C ASP A 109 7.07 -8.34 -4.76
N ILE A 110 7.75 -8.83 -3.72
CA ILE A 110 8.74 -9.89 -3.86
C ILE A 110 8.05 -11.21 -4.22
N ASP A 111 7.02 -11.59 -3.47
CA ASP A 111 6.37 -12.89 -3.65
C ASP A 111 5.59 -12.95 -4.97
N MET A 112 4.94 -11.85 -5.36
CA MET A 112 4.33 -11.71 -6.68
C MET A 112 5.35 -11.90 -7.81
N ARG A 113 6.57 -11.36 -7.70
CA ARG A 113 7.63 -11.56 -8.70
C ARG A 113 8.05 -13.02 -8.81
N LYS A 114 8.22 -13.71 -7.68
CA LYS A 114 8.54 -15.15 -7.66
C LYS A 114 7.41 -15.98 -8.28
N LEU A 115 6.17 -15.71 -7.89
CA LEU A 115 5.00 -16.43 -8.39
C LEU A 115 4.82 -16.22 -9.90
N LYS A 116 4.99 -14.99 -10.37
CA LYS A 116 5.00 -14.68 -11.81
C LYS A 116 6.07 -15.48 -12.57
N ALA A 117 7.31 -15.50 -12.08
CA ALA A 117 8.38 -16.27 -12.72
C ALA A 117 8.05 -17.78 -12.75
N SER A 118 7.43 -18.31 -11.68
CA SER A 118 6.97 -19.69 -11.65
C SER A 118 5.86 -19.96 -12.68
N ILE A 119 4.89 -19.06 -12.82
CA ILE A 119 3.81 -19.17 -13.82
C ILE A 119 4.38 -19.17 -15.24
N GLU A 120 5.29 -18.24 -15.54
CA GLU A 120 5.94 -18.14 -16.85
C GLU A 120 6.74 -19.40 -17.19
N SER A 121 7.46 -19.97 -16.22
CA SER A 121 8.19 -21.23 -16.35
C SER A 121 7.25 -22.41 -16.63
N ASP A 122 6.15 -22.52 -15.89
CA ASP A 122 5.17 -23.60 -16.07
C ASP A 122 4.49 -23.53 -17.45
N ILE A 123 4.14 -22.32 -17.91
CA ILE A 123 3.58 -22.09 -19.25
C ILE A 123 4.58 -22.52 -20.33
N ALA A 124 5.86 -22.18 -20.18
CA ALA A 124 6.91 -22.56 -21.12
C ALA A 124 7.08 -24.10 -21.17
N ALA A 125 7.10 -24.76 -20.02
CA ALA A 125 7.22 -26.21 -19.93
C ALA A 125 6.02 -26.94 -20.58
N ASP A 126 4.80 -26.45 -20.36
CA ASP A 126 3.60 -27.03 -20.99
C ASP A 126 3.60 -26.80 -22.53
N SER A 127 4.12 -25.65 -22.98
CA SER A 127 4.26 -25.33 -24.40
C SER A 127 5.26 -26.24 -25.12
N GLU A 128 6.40 -26.56 -24.50
CA GLU A 128 7.40 -27.49 -25.06
C GLU A 128 6.86 -28.92 -25.16
N LYS A 129 6.17 -29.41 -24.12
CA LYS A 129 5.53 -30.74 -24.14
C LYS A 129 4.52 -30.94 -25.27
N LEU A 130 3.85 -29.86 -25.68
CA LEU A 130 2.90 -29.86 -26.79
C LEU A 130 3.57 -29.83 -28.17
N LYS A 131 4.82 -29.37 -28.27
CA LYS A 131 5.59 -29.41 -29.54
C LYS A 131 6.28 -30.75 -29.76
N SER A 132 6.54 -31.51 -28.69
CA SER A 132 7.19 -32.83 -28.73
C SER A 132 6.22 -34.00 -28.90
N LYS A 133 4.91 -33.73 -29.02
CA LYS A 133 3.86 -34.69 -29.36
C LYS A 133 3.34 -34.41 -30.77
#